data_AF-A0A520KTZ9-F1
#
_entry.id   AF-A0A520KTZ9-F1
#
_cell.length_a   1.000
_cell.length_b   1.000
_cell.length_c   1.000
_cell.angle_alpha   90.00
_cell.angle_beta   90.00
_cell.angle_gamma   90.00
#
_symmetry.space_group_name_H-M   'P 1'
#
loop_
_entity.id
_entity.type
_entity.pdbx_description
1 polymer ?
#
loop_
_entity_poly.entity_id
_entity_poly.type
_entity_poly.pdbx_seq_one_letter_code
_entity_poly.pdbx_strand_id
1 'polypeptide(L)'
;MAEKIKEIGEKAIKADVEELKKIFPDLLDTIKDAEVSDYIKVLKESPDLIIRGIPKAGEFINKSKPDDALPVIRETLPLIFDKVQKYGLEKFLTEVPDLAKMIPDIFSSMQKLMKEINPDKLTEFGRDFEDIMKSFFPLVNEGFPIVKKINKDIDDMFNKIKSAKVTTGVNLIDMGWGFRINWNNGEITLDSNTESDLTLELPTKSLFDMFEIMTSGSLSAALKAFTTGKIKIKGAMMKGAAILPLFTELGKLIKR
;
A
#
# COMPACT_ATOMS: atom_id res chain seq x y z
N MET A 1 13.80 -23.60 -0.05
CA MET A 1 12.69 -22.94 -0.77
C MET A 1 13.00 -21.45 -1.02
N ALA A 2 13.64 -20.75 -0.08
CA ALA A 2 14.09 -19.36 -0.24
C ALA A 2 14.81 -19.05 -1.58
N GLU A 3 15.76 -19.88 -2.00
CA GLU A 3 16.48 -19.69 -3.27
C GLU A 3 15.53 -19.73 -4.48
N LYS A 4 14.56 -20.67 -4.48
CA LYS A 4 13.52 -20.78 -5.51
C LYS A 4 12.63 -19.53 -5.54
N ILE A 5 12.20 -19.03 -4.37
CA ILE A 5 11.41 -17.79 -4.28
C ILE A 5 12.18 -16.62 -4.88
N LYS A 6 13.46 -16.47 -4.52
CA LYS A 6 14.33 -15.41 -5.04
C LYS A 6 14.51 -15.53 -6.55
N GLU A 7 14.80 -16.72 -7.06
CA GLU A 7 14.96 -16.98 -8.49
C GLU A 7 13.70 -16.62 -9.28
N ILE A 8 12.53 -17.10 -8.85
CA ILE A 8 11.26 -16.81 -9.49
C ILE A 8 10.94 -15.32 -9.42
N GLY A 9 11.17 -14.67 -8.27
CA GLY A 9 10.97 -13.23 -8.10
C GLY A 9 11.84 -12.41 -9.05
N GLU A 10 13.14 -12.74 -9.15
CA GLU A 10 14.07 -12.10 -10.08
C GLU A 10 13.67 -12.31 -11.55
N LYS A 11 13.21 -13.52 -11.88
CA LYS A 11 12.70 -13.85 -13.21
C LYS A 11 11.44 -13.03 -13.53
N ALA A 12 10.50 -12.95 -12.59
CA ALA A 12 9.26 -12.19 -12.74
C ALA A 12 9.52 -10.69 -12.93
N ILE A 13 10.49 -10.11 -12.22
CA ILE A 13 10.87 -8.70 -12.37
C ILE A 13 11.35 -8.38 -13.79
N LYS A 14 12.03 -9.33 -14.46
CA LYS A 14 12.62 -9.14 -15.79
C LYS A 14 11.70 -9.58 -16.94
N ALA A 15 10.73 -10.43 -16.66
CA ALA A 15 9.82 -11.01 -17.63
C ALA A 15 8.91 -9.96 -18.27
N ASP A 16 8.46 -10.16 -19.52
CA ASP A 16 7.33 -9.39 -20.04
C ASP A 16 5.98 -9.92 -19.47
N VAL A 17 4.85 -9.36 -19.92
CA VAL A 17 3.52 -9.77 -19.41
C VAL A 17 3.14 -11.21 -19.78
N GLU A 18 3.49 -11.67 -20.98
CA GLU A 18 3.16 -13.02 -21.42
C GLU A 18 4.07 -14.06 -20.75
N GLU A 19 5.32 -13.69 -20.47
CA GLU A 19 6.23 -14.48 -19.65
C GLU A 19 5.78 -14.51 -18.18
N LEU A 20 5.35 -13.37 -17.61
CA LEU A 20 4.81 -13.30 -16.25
C LEU A 20 3.64 -14.28 -16.04
N LYS A 21 2.70 -14.32 -17.00
CA LYS A 21 1.58 -15.27 -16.97
C LYS A 21 2.04 -16.73 -16.86
N LYS A 22 3.15 -17.09 -17.51
CA LYS A 22 3.74 -18.44 -17.43
C LYS A 22 4.48 -18.69 -16.13
N ILE A 23 4.98 -17.64 -15.48
CA ILE A 23 5.72 -17.72 -14.21
C ILE A 23 4.76 -17.86 -13.02
N PHE A 24 3.56 -17.26 -13.09
CA PHE A 24 2.67 -17.21 -11.93
C PHE A 24 2.23 -18.55 -11.34
N PRO A 25 1.94 -19.61 -12.13
CA PRO A 25 1.64 -20.91 -11.53
C PRO A 25 2.78 -21.42 -10.64
N ASP A 26 4.02 -21.34 -11.10
CA ASP A 26 5.19 -21.76 -10.32
C ASP A 26 5.46 -20.82 -9.14
N LEU A 27 5.21 -19.51 -9.28
CA LEU A 27 5.25 -18.57 -8.16
C LEU A 27 4.25 -18.96 -7.08
N LEU A 28 3.00 -19.22 -7.48
CA LEU A 28 1.92 -19.58 -6.57
C LEU A 28 2.21 -20.88 -5.82
N ASP A 29 2.64 -21.93 -6.52
CA ASP A 29 3.02 -23.20 -5.91
C ASP A 29 4.20 -23.04 -4.96
N THR A 30 5.21 -22.26 -5.36
CA THR A 30 6.36 -21.94 -4.51
C THR A 30 5.94 -21.18 -3.25
N ILE A 31 5.01 -20.22 -3.36
CA ILE A 31 4.49 -19.49 -2.20
C ILE A 31 3.64 -20.40 -1.31
N LYS A 32 2.87 -21.35 -1.87
CA LYS A 32 2.11 -22.36 -1.11
C LYS A 32 3.02 -23.24 -0.26
N ASP A 33 4.12 -23.71 -0.83
CA ASP A 33 5.05 -24.62 -0.14
C ASP A 33 6.08 -23.91 0.76
N ALA A 34 6.24 -22.59 0.63
CA ALA A 34 7.21 -21.82 1.40
C ALA A 34 6.82 -21.60 2.87
N GLU A 35 7.80 -21.67 3.77
CA GLU A 35 7.62 -21.27 5.16
C GLU A 35 8.00 -19.79 5.34
N VAL A 36 7.55 -19.16 6.42
CA VAL A 36 7.88 -17.75 6.70
C VAL A 36 9.39 -17.52 6.82
N SER A 37 10.14 -18.52 7.32
CA SER A 37 11.60 -18.47 7.37
C SER A 37 12.24 -18.33 5.99
N ASP A 38 11.61 -18.86 4.93
CA ASP A 38 12.11 -18.68 3.57
C ASP A 38 11.94 -17.23 3.12
N TYR A 39 10.79 -16.60 3.40
CA TYR A 39 10.59 -15.17 3.12
C TYR A 39 11.60 -14.30 3.87
N ILE A 40 11.83 -14.58 5.16
CA ILE A 40 12.83 -13.89 5.99
C ILE A 40 14.22 -14.01 5.36
N LYS A 41 14.61 -15.22 4.92
CA LYS A 41 15.90 -15.44 4.26
C LYS A 41 16.02 -14.63 2.96
N VAL A 42 14.99 -14.66 2.10
CA VAL A 42 14.97 -13.87 0.85
C VAL A 42 15.10 -12.39 1.13
N LEU A 43 14.35 -11.85 2.11
CA LEU A 43 14.39 -10.43 2.44
C LEU A 43 15.71 -9.99 3.06
N LYS A 44 16.42 -10.87 3.77
CA LYS A 44 17.79 -10.59 4.24
C LYS A 44 18.81 -10.57 3.11
N GLU A 45 18.66 -11.46 2.13
CA GLU A 45 19.61 -11.60 1.01
C GLU A 45 19.32 -10.65 -0.16
N SER A 46 18.07 -10.22 -0.32
CA SER A 46 17.57 -9.42 -1.44
C SER A 46 16.41 -8.53 -1.00
N PRO A 47 16.65 -7.59 -0.08
CA PRO A 47 15.61 -6.73 0.47
C PRO A 47 14.94 -5.85 -0.60
N ASP A 48 15.65 -5.51 -1.67
CA ASP A 48 15.17 -4.67 -2.79
C ASP A 48 14.16 -5.37 -3.71
N LEU A 49 13.99 -6.69 -3.56
CA LEU A 49 13.07 -7.47 -4.39
C LEU A 49 11.63 -6.93 -4.31
N ILE A 50 11.19 -6.49 -3.13
CA ILE A 50 9.85 -5.88 -2.94
C ILE A 50 9.74 -4.56 -3.70
N ILE A 51 10.73 -3.68 -3.57
CA ILE A 51 10.78 -2.37 -4.23
C ILE A 51 10.67 -2.55 -5.74
N ARG A 52 11.46 -3.47 -6.31
CA ARG A 52 11.47 -3.77 -7.75
C ARG A 52 10.19 -4.48 -8.22
N GLY A 53 9.57 -5.27 -7.36
CA GLY A 53 8.31 -5.96 -7.64
C GLY A 53 7.11 -5.03 -7.77
N ILE A 54 7.06 -3.93 -7.01
CA ILE A 54 5.92 -2.99 -7.02
C ILE A 54 5.66 -2.40 -8.42
N PRO A 55 6.61 -1.72 -9.09
CA PRO A 55 6.38 -1.21 -10.45
C PRO A 55 6.00 -2.32 -11.43
N LYS A 56 6.56 -3.54 -11.26
CA LYS A 56 6.25 -4.68 -12.12
C LYS A 56 4.81 -5.15 -11.99
N ALA A 57 4.27 -5.17 -10.77
CA ALA A 57 2.85 -5.43 -10.54
C ALA A 57 1.98 -4.37 -11.24
N GLY A 58 2.39 -3.10 -11.21
CA GLY A 58 1.71 -2.03 -11.94
C GLY A 58 1.73 -2.21 -13.45
N GLU A 59 2.88 -2.55 -14.02
CA GLU A 59 3.02 -2.87 -15.44
C GLU A 59 2.10 -4.04 -15.84
N PHE A 60 2.07 -5.09 -15.02
CA PHE A 60 1.25 -6.26 -15.25
C PHE A 60 -0.25 -5.92 -15.22
N ILE A 61 -0.73 -5.17 -14.22
CA ILE A 61 -2.12 -4.68 -14.14
C ILE A 61 -2.46 -3.85 -15.38
N ASN A 62 -1.58 -2.96 -15.80
CA ASN A 62 -1.84 -2.03 -16.91
C ASN A 62 -1.97 -2.74 -18.27
N LYS A 63 -1.27 -3.87 -18.45
CA LYS A 63 -1.20 -4.61 -19.72
C LYS A 63 -2.03 -5.90 -19.75
N SER A 64 -2.62 -6.31 -18.62
CA SER A 64 -3.37 -7.57 -18.51
C SER A 64 -4.87 -7.34 -18.39
N LYS A 65 -5.65 -8.39 -18.66
CA LYS A 65 -7.06 -8.43 -18.30
C LYS A 65 -7.21 -8.84 -16.83
N PRO A 66 -8.27 -8.40 -16.14
CA PRO A 66 -8.55 -8.85 -14.77
C PRO A 66 -8.53 -10.37 -14.61
N ASP A 67 -9.13 -11.11 -15.53
CA ASP A 67 -9.21 -12.59 -15.49
C ASP A 67 -7.84 -13.28 -15.50
N ASP A 68 -6.83 -12.68 -16.14
CA ASP A 68 -5.48 -13.23 -16.21
C ASP A 68 -4.69 -12.99 -14.92
N ALA A 69 -5.05 -11.95 -14.18
CA ALA A 69 -4.22 -11.33 -13.15
C ALA A 69 -4.77 -11.52 -11.74
N LEU A 70 -6.08 -11.36 -11.58
CA LEU A 70 -6.76 -11.45 -10.29
C LEU A 70 -6.63 -12.82 -9.62
N PRO A 71 -6.71 -13.98 -10.30
CA PRO A 71 -6.58 -15.27 -9.63
C PRO A 71 -5.26 -15.39 -8.85
N VAL A 72 -4.16 -14.99 -9.48
CA VAL A 72 -2.83 -15.04 -8.88
C VAL A 72 -2.74 -14.09 -7.69
N ILE A 73 -3.20 -12.84 -7.84
CA ILE A 73 -3.15 -11.83 -6.79
C ILE A 73 -4.00 -12.26 -5.58
N ARG A 74 -5.21 -12.78 -5.84
CA ARG A 74 -6.17 -13.24 -4.82
C ARG A 74 -5.69 -14.43 -4.02
N GLU A 75 -4.91 -15.32 -4.62
CA GLU A 75 -4.36 -16.45 -3.88
C GLU A 75 -3.05 -16.10 -3.17
N THR A 76 -2.16 -15.37 -3.86
CA THR A 76 -0.77 -15.21 -3.40
C THR A 76 -0.67 -14.23 -2.24
N LEU A 77 -1.26 -13.02 -2.36
CA LEU A 77 -1.10 -11.98 -1.33
C LEU A 77 -1.73 -12.37 0.01
N PRO A 78 -3.01 -12.82 0.05
CA PRO A 78 -3.61 -13.22 1.31
C PRO A 78 -2.88 -14.38 1.98
N LEU A 79 -2.35 -15.33 1.19
CA LEU A 79 -1.58 -16.45 1.71
C LEU A 79 -0.26 -16.02 2.36
N ILE A 80 0.49 -15.12 1.72
CA ILE A 80 1.72 -14.56 2.30
C ILE A 80 1.39 -13.84 3.62
N PHE A 81 0.32 -13.04 3.62
CA PHE A 81 -0.05 -12.25 4.81
C PHE A 81 -0.55 -13.12 5.94
N ASP A 82 -1.37 -14.12 5.66
CA ASP A 82 -1.82 -15.10 6.66
C ASP A 82 -0.63 -15.83 7.30
N LYS A 83 0.34 -16.27 6.49
CA LYS A 83 1.57 -16.91 7.00
C LYS A 83 2.36 -15.96 7.90
N VAL A 84 2.61 -14.73 7.46
CA VAL A 84 3.35 -13.73 8.26
C VAL A 84 2.61 -13.36 9.55
N GLN A 85 1.28 -13.19 9.48
CA GLN A 85 0.48 -12.87 10.65
C GLN A 85 0.51 -14.02 11.67
N LYS A 86 0.35 -15.27 11.23
CA LYS A 86 0.45 -16.46 12.09
C LYS A 86 1.83 -16.62 12.73
N TYR A 87 2.89 -16.25 12.02
CA TYR A 87 4.25 -16.24 12.57
C TYR A 87 4.48 -15.15 13.64
N GLY A 88 3.69 -14.08 13.58
CA GLY A 88 3.78 -12.90 14.43
C GLY A 88 4.50 -11.76 13.74
N LEU A 89 3.78 -10.67 13.47
CA LEU A 89 4.29 -9.51 12.74
C LEU A 89 5.49 -8.84 13.44
N GLU A 90 5.46 -8.72 14.76
CA GLU A 90 6.56 -8.13 15.54
C GLU A 90 7.84 -8.95 15.41
N LYS A 91 7.71 -10.28 15.51
CA LYS A 91 8.83 -11.20 15.32
C LYS A 91 9.38 -11.09 13.90
N PHE A 92 8.50 -11.12 12.89
CA PHE A 92 8.90 -11.00 11.49
C PHE A 92 9.67 -9.70 11.22
N LEU A 93 9.10 -8.53 11.57
CA LEU A 93 9.72 -7.23 11.32
C LEU A 93 11.02 -7.01 12.12
N THR A 94 11.16 -7.64 13.29
CA THR A 94 12.40 -7.61 14.07
C THR A 94 13.51 -8.45 13.41
N GLU A 95 13.15 -9.55 12.74
CA GLU A 95 14.11 -10.37 12.01
C GLU A 95 14.52 -9.76 10.66
N VAL A 96 13.65 -8.96 10.03
CA VAL A 96 13.94 -8.22 8.80
C VAL A 96 13.82 -6.71 9.00
N PRO A 97 14.67 -6.09 9.86
CA PRO A 97 14.52 -4.68 10.22
C PRO A 97 14.74 -3.75 9.02
N ASP A 98 15.47 -4.20 7.99
CA ASP A 98 15.68 -3.43 6.77
C ASP A 98 14.37 -3.19 6.01
N LEU A 99 13.38 -4.09 6.12
CA LEU A 99 12.05 -3.86 5.54
C LEU A 99 11.39 -2.60 6.12
N ALA A 100 11.51 -2.38 7.43
CA ALA A 100 10.99 -1.17 8.08
C ALA A 100 11.76 0.09 7.67
N LYS A 101 13.07 -0.03 7.36
CA LYS A 101 13.89 1.08 6.87
C LYS A 101 13.56 1.47 5.43
N MET A 102 13.11 0.50 4.62
CA MET A 102 12.79 0.68 3.20
C MET A 102 11.37 1.19 2.93
N ILE A 103 10.59 1.48 3.97
CA ILE A 103 9.25 2.07 3.83
C ILE A 103 9.23 3.33 2.93
N PRO A 104 10.20 4.27 3.03
CA PRO A 104 10.29 5.39 2.09
C PRO A 104 10.41 4.94 0.62
N ASP A 105 11.28 3.96 0.34
CA ASP A 105 11.49 3.43 -1.00
C ASP A 105 10.28 2.66 -1.53
N ILE A 106 9.56 1.98 -0.64
CA ILE A 106 8.27 1.34 -0.94
C ILE A 106 7.25 2.41 -1.35
N PHE A 107 7.14 3.52 -0.60
CA PHE A 107 6.29 4.64 -0.99
C PHE A 107 6.68 5.26 -2.34
N SER A 108 7.98 5.44 -2.59
CA SER A 108 8.50 5.92 -3.87
C SER A 108 8.14 4.97 -5.03
N SER A 109 8.27 3.67 -4.81
CA SER A 109 7.90 2.64 -5.80
C SER A 109 6.40 2.60 -6.07
N MET A 110 5.57 2.76 -5.02
CA MET A 110 4.12 2.91 -5.18
C MET A 110 3.77 4.19 -5.96
N GLN A 111 4.49 5.29 -5.74
CA GLN A 111 4.31 6.51 -6.54
C GLN A 111 4.58 6.27 -8.01
N LYS A 112 5.63 5.53 -8.34
CA LYS A 112 5.95 5.16 -9.72
C LYS A 112 4.84 4.28 -10.33
N LEU A 113 4.40 3.25 -9.61
CA LEU A 113 3.26 2.42 -10.01
C LEU A 113 2.02 3.27 -10.32
N MET A 114 1.66 4.19 -9.42
CA MET A 114 0.49 5.06 -9.60
C MET A 114 0.65 5.99 -10.81
N LYS A 115 1.87 6.36 -11.22
CA LYS A 115 2.06 7.18 -12.43
C LYS A 115 1.95 6.37 -13.72
N GLU A 116 2.17 5.06 -13.67
CA GLU A 116 2.27 4.19 -14.84
C GLU A 116 0.98 3.43 -15.15
N ILE A 117 0.12 3.21 -14.16
CA ILE A 117 -1.17 2.54 -14.36
C ILE A 117 -2.19 3.49 -15.00
N ASN A 118 -2.94 3.01 -15.99
CA ASN A 118 -4.10 3.71 -16.51
C ASN A 118 -5.27 3.66 -15.48
N PRO A 119 -5.89 4.81 -15.10
CA PRO A 119 -7.05 4.83 -14.20
C PRO A 119 -8.22 3.93 -14.60
N ASP A 120 -8.49 3.79 -15.91
CA ASP A 120 -9.55 2.91 -16.41
C ASP A 120 -9.20 1.44 -16.13
N LYS A 121 -7.92 1.08 -16.29
CA LYS A 121 -7.42 -0.25 -15.90
C LYS A 121 -7.54 -0.48 -14.41
N LEU A 122 -7.13 0.47 -13.58
CA LEU A 122 -7.30 0.28 -12.13
C LEU A 122 -8.77 0.13 -11.73
N THR A 123 -9.69 0.80 -12.43
CA THR A 123 -11.14 0.66 -12.19
C THR A 123 -11.67 -0.73 -12.55
N GLU A 124 -11.24 -1.29 -13.69
CA GLU A 124 -11.60 -2.67 -14.10
C GLU A 124 -11.24 -3.68 -13.00
N PHE A 125 -10.05 -3.54 -12.42
CA PHE A 125 -9.58 -4.39 -11.33
C PHE A 125 -10.21 -4.03 -9.97
N GLY A 126 -10.53 -2.75 -9.77
CA GLY A 126 -10.85 -2.17 -8.46
C GLY A 126 -12.01 -2.82 -7.73
N ARG A 127 -13.01 -3.36 -8.46
CA ARG A 127 -14.16 -4.07 -7.86
C ARG A 127 -13.75 -5.33 -7.11
N ASP A 128 -12.68 -5.98 -7.57
CA ASP A 128 -12.17 -7.23 -7.02
C ASP A 128 -11.06 -7.00 -5.99
N PHE A 129 -10.60 -5.75 -5.85
CA PHE A 129 -9.54 -5.34 -4.93
C PHE A 129 -10.03 -5.12 -3.50
N GLU A 130 -11.33 -5.00 -3.23
CA GLU A 130 -11.82 -4.76 -1.87
C GLU A 130 -11.32 -5.83 -0.89
N ASP A 131 -11.53 -7.10 -1.21
CA ASP A 131 -11.10 -8.23 -0.36
C ASP A 131 -9.58 -8.32 -0.23
N ILE A 132 -8.88 -8.10 -1.35
CA ILE A 132 -7.41 -8.05 -1.37
C ILE A 132 -6.93 -6.93 -0.44
N MET A 133 -7.46 -5.72 -0.56
CA MET A 133 -7.07 -4.56 0.24
C MET A 133 -7.42 -4.74 1.72
N LYS A 134 -8.56 -5.34 2.04
CA LYS A 134 -8.93 -5.69 3.43
C LYS A 134 -7.96 -6.69 4.04
N SER A 135 -7.38 -7.62 3.26
CA SER A 135 -6.36 -8.54 3.76
C SER A 135 -5.07 -7.84 4.23
N PHE A 136 -4.82 -6.59 3.79
CA PHE A 136 -3.70 -5.78 4.28
C PHE A 136 -4.00 -5.04 5.59
N PHE A 137 -5.26 -4.92 6.01
CA PHE A 137 -5.60 -4.11 7.19
C PHE A 137 -4.90 -4.61 8.46
N PRO A 138 -4.83 -5.92 8.74
CA PRO A 138 -4.07 -6.42 9.89
C PRO A 138 -2.59 -6.02 9.83
N LEU A 139 -1.96 -6.08 8.64
CA LEU A 139 -0.57 -5.65 8.48
C LEU A 139 -0.36 -4.18 8.82
N VAL A 140 -1.30 -3.32 8.42
CA VAL A 140 -1.24 -1.89 8.77
C VAL A 140 -1.51 -1.69 10.26
N ASN A 141 -2.59 -2.30 10.78
CA ASN A 141 -3.06 -2.07 12.14
C ASN A 141 -2.07 -2.60 13.20
N GLU A 142 -1.48 -3.76 12.96
CA GLU A 142 -0.55 -4.41 13.87
C GLU A 142 0.91 -4.07 13.52
N GLY A 143 1.25 -4.05 12.23
CA GLY A 143 2.62 -3.86 11.74
C GLY A 143 3.11 -2.42 11.80
N PHE A 144 2.25 -1.44 11.52
CA PHE A 144 2.67 -0.03 11.48
C PHE A 144 3.16 0.51 12.84
N PRO A 145 2.54 0.18 13.99
CA PRO A 145 3.10 0.47 15.31
C PRO A 145 4.53 -0.07 15.50
N ILE A 146 4.83 -1.26 14.98
CA ILE A 146 6.16 -1.87 15.06
C ILE A 146 7.15 -1.13 14.15
N VAL A 147 6.74 -0.79 12.92
CA VAL A 147 7.55 0.02 12.00
C VAL A 147 7.94 1.34 12.63
N LYS A 148 7.02 2.04 13.32
CA LYS A 148 7.33 3.28 14.05
C LYS A 148 8.40 3.07 15.13
N LYS A 149 8.33 1.96 15.89
CA LYS A 149 9.35 1.64 16.91
C LYS A 149 10.74 1.43 16.30
N ILE A 150 10.81 0.86 15.10
CA ILE A 150 12.08 0.51 14.42
C ILE A 150 12.63 1.67 13.59
N ASN A 151 11.75 2.47 12.98
CA ASN A 151 12.11 3.55 12.06
C ASN A 151 11.74 4.93 12.62
N LYS A 152 12.76 5.63 13.11
CA LYS A 152 12.62 6.97 13.73
C LYS A 152 12.03 8.01 12.78
N ASP A 153 12.36 7.99 11.50
CA ASP A 153 11.82 8.97 10.55
C ASP A 153 10.30 8.82 10.38
N ILE A 154 9.82 7.57 10.36
CA ILE A 154 8.39 7.27 10.33
C ILE A 154 7.73 7.69 11.66
N ASP A 155 8.35 7.41 12.80
CA ASP A 155 7.80 7.85 14.10
C ASP A 155 7.72 9.39 14.20
N ASP A 156 8.79 10.09 13.83
CA ASP A 156 8.87 11.56 13.85
C ASP A 156 7.82 12.19 12.92
N MET A 157 7.55 11.57 11.76
CA MET A 157 6.48 11.96 10.84
C MET A 157 5.10 11.85 11.52
N PHE A 158 4.80 10.72 12.16
CA PHE A 158 3.51 10.49 12.83
C PHE A 158 3.34 11.31 14.11
N ASN A 159 4.44 11.64 14.78
CA ASN A 159 4.43 12.55 15.92
C ASN A 159 3.95 13.97 15.55
N LYS A 160 4.03 14.38 14.26
CA LYS A 160 3.44 15.66 13.80
C LYS A 160 1.93 15.73 13.88
N ILE A 161 1.26 14.57 13.89
CA ILE A 161 -0.19 14.47 13.95
C ILE A 161 -0.67 13.84 15.28
N LYS A 162 0.16 13.87 16.33
CA LYS A 162 -0.17 13.27 17.63
C LYS A 162 -1.37 13.91 18.34
N SER A 163 -1.78 15.11 17.94
CA SER A 163 -3.00 15.75 18.44
C SER A 163 -4.26 15.39 17.64
N ALA A 164 -4.10 14.73 16.48
CA ALA A 164 -5.23 14.35 15.64
C ALA A 164 -6.08 13.26 16.31
N LYS A 165 -7.38 13.52 16.33
CA LYS A 165 -8.45 12.58 16.73
C LYS A 165 -9.57 12.71 15.71
N VAL A 166 -9.42 11.99 14.62
CA VAL A 166 -10.29 12.11 13.45
C VAL A 166 -10.39 10.77 12.74
N THR A 167 -11.57 10.43 12.25
CA THR A 167 -11.76 9.30 11.33
C THR A 167 -12.00 9.85 9.93
N THR A 168 -11.10 9.54 8.98
CA THR A 168 -11.26 9.91 7.58
C THR A 168 -11.69 8.71 6.75
N GLY A 169 -12.76 8.85 5.98
CA GLY A 169 -13.18 7.87 4.99
C GLY A 169 -12.64 8.18 3.60
N VAL A 170 -12.33 7.13 2.87
CA VAL A 170 -12.03 7.17 1.44
C VAL A 170 -13.05 6.26 0.75
N ASN A 171 -13.89 6.83 -0.11
CA ASN A 171 -14.82 6.09 -0.94
C ASN A 171 -14.31 6.15 -2.38
N LEU A 172 -13.96 4.98 -2.94
CA LEU A 172 -13.48 4.82 -4.31
C LEU A 172 -14.69 4.59 -5.22
N ILE A 173 -15.23 5.68 -5.74
CA ILE A 173 -16.58 5.73 -6.32
C ILE A 173 -16.74 4.75 -7.49
N ASP A 174 -15.77 4.74 -8.41
CA ASP A 174 -15.86 3.89 -9.61
C ASP A 174 -15.55 2.41 -9.32
N MET A 175 -14.84 2.14 -8.21
CA MET A 175 -14.50 0.79 -7.76
C MET A 175 -15.59 0.18 -6.87
N GLY A 176 -16.52 0.97 -6.36
CA GLY A 176 -17.68 0.51 -5.60
C GLY A 176 -17.41 0.16 -4.14
N TRP A 177 -16.22 0.46 -3.61
CA TRP A 177 -15.86 0.18 -2.22
C TRP A 177 -15.14 1.36 -1.56
N GLY A 178 -14.92 1.27 -0.25
CA GLY A 178 -14.22 2.29 0.50
C GLY A 178 -13.71 1.77 1.83
N PHE A 179 -12.94 2.59 2.50
CA PHE A 179 -12.36 2.27 3.80
C PHE A 179 -12.27 3.53 4.66
N ARG A 180 -11.90 3.31 5.92
CA ARG A 180 -11.81 4.32 6.99
C ARG A 180 -10.42 4.23 7.57
N ILE A 181 -9.85 5.39 7.85
CA ILE A 181 -8.59 5.55 8.55
C ILE A 181 -8.90 6.31 9.82
N ASN A 182 -8.75 5.64 10.96
CA ASN A 182 -8.82 6.26 12.26
C ASN A 182 -7.43 6.80 12.60
N TRP A 183 -7.36 8.10 12.89
CA TRP A 183 -6.16 8.79 13.33
C TRP A 183 -6.37 9.18 14.79
N ASN A 184 -5.63 8.54 15.68
CA ASN A 184 -5.74 8.80 17.11
C ASN A 184 -4.35 8.84 17.74
N ASN A 185 -3.97 9.99 18.27
CA ASN A 185 -2.70 10.17 18.98
C ASN A 185 -1.46 9.76 18.15
N GLY A 186 -1.48 9.99 16.83
CA GLY A 186 -0.39 9.60 15.92
C GLY A 186 -0.35 8.11 15.59
N GLU A 187 -1.36 7.34 15.97
CA GLU A 187 -1.60 5.98 15.53
C GLU A 187 -2.59 5.96 14.35
N ILE A 188 -2.47 4.94 13.51
CA ILE A 188 -3.38 4.70 12.40
C ILE A 188 -4.05 3.36 12.54
N THR A 189 -5.32 3.29 12.18
CA THR A 189 -6.03 2.02 12.06
C THR A 189 -6.94 2.09 10.85
N LEU A 190 -6.89 1.06 10.01
CA LEU A 190 -7.79 0.85 8.89
C LEU A 190 -8.99 0.03 9.32
N ASP A 191 -10.17 0.45 8.90
CA ASP A 191 -11.44 -0.24 9.11
C ASP A 191 -12.40 0.01 7.92
N SER A 192 -13.47 -0.78 7.80
CA SER A 192 -14.52 -0.64 6.79
C SER A 192 -15.87 -0.16 7.36
N ASN A 193 -16.09 -0.26 8.68
CA ASN A 193 -17.44 -0.16 9.27
C ASN A 193 -17.66 1.05 10.18
N THR A 194 -16.63 1.84 10.47
CA THR A 194 -16.75 3.02 11.33
C THR A 194 -17.29 4.25 10.57
N GLU A 195 -18.14 5.05 11.23
CA GLU A 195 -18.52 6.37 10.72
C GLU A 195 -17.30 7.29 10.62
N SER A 196 -17.24 8.14 9.59
CA SER A 196 -16.14 9.08 9.40
C SER A 196 -16.55 10.51 9.69
N ASP A 197 -15.69 11.25 10.37
CA ASP A 197 -15.81 12.70 10.52
C ASP A 197 -15.73 13.43 9.17
N LEU A 198 -14.92 12.90 8.26
CA LEU A 198 -14.68 13.41 6.92
C LEU A 198 -14.65 12.25 5.94
N THR A 199 -15.33 12.34 4.80
CA THR A 199 -15.19 11.37 3.72
C THR A 199 -14.73 12.05 2.44
N LEU A 200 -13.69 11.50 1.81
CA LEU A 200 -13.28 11.81 0.46
C LEU A 200 -14.00 10.87 -0.50
N GLU A 201 -14.81 11.43 -1.40
CA GLU A 201 -15.40 10.71 -2.53
C GLU A 201 -14.46 10.86 -3.72
N LEU A 202 -13.72 9.80 -4.03
CA LEU A 202 -12.67 9.75 -5.03
C LEU A 202 -13.12 8.88 -6.21
N PRO A 203 -13.49 9.48 -7.36
CA PRO A 203 -13.40 8.79 -8.64
C PRO A 203 -11.97 8.27 -8.83
N THR A 204 -11.77 7.19 -9.60
CA THR A 204 -10.47 6.55 -9.74
C THR A 204 -9.41 7.54 -10.20
N LYS A 205 -9.71 8.44 -11.14
CA LYS A 205 -8.77 9.48 -11.56
C LYS A 205 -8.35 10.41 -10.42
N SER A 206 -9.27 10.80 -9.53
CA SER A 206 -8.96 11.66 -8.39
C SER A 206 -8.13 10.96 -7.31
N LEU A 207 -8.12 9.62 -7.25
CA LEU A 207 -7.19 8.86 -6.41
C LEU A 207 -5.73 9.10 -6.82
N PHE A 208 -5.45 9.17 -8.12
CA PHE A 208 -4.12 9.40 -8.66
C PHE A 208 -3.65 10.82 -8.32
N ASP A 209 -4.51 11.82 -8.57
CA ASP A 209 -4.27 13.21 -8.18
C ASP A 209 -3.99 13.32 -6.67
N MET A 210 -4.78 12.63 -5.84
CA MET A 210 -4.62 12.64 -4.38
C MET A 210 -3.29 12.00 -3.95
N PHE A 211 -2.89 10.89 -4.57
CA PHE A 211 -1.60 10.26 -4.29
C PHE A 211 -0.42 11.17 -4.67
N GLU A 212 -0.50 11.84 -5.82
CA GLU A 212 0.51 12.82 -6.23
C GLU A 212 0.59 13.99 -5.24
N ILE A 213 -0.55 14.52 -4.81
CA ILE A 213 -0.62 15.58 -3.80
C ILE A 213 0.04 15.15 -2.49
N MET A 214 -0.33 14.00 -1.95
CA MET A 214 0.23 13.47 -0.69
C MET A 214 1.74 13.31 -0.78
N THR A 215 2.23 12.75 -1.89
CA THR A 215 3.67 12.49 -2.09
C THR A 215 4.46 13.73 -2.52
N SER A 216 3.81 14.78 -3.01
CA SER A 216 4.46 16.06 -3.30
C SER A 216 4.89 16.80 -2.03
N GLY A 217 4.17 16.57 -0.92
CA GLY A 217 4.29 17.33 0.32
C GLY A 217 3.79 18.78 0.24
N SER A 218 3.07 19.15 -0.82
CA SER A 218 2.56 20.50 -1.01
C SER A 218 1.21 20.70 -0.31
N LEU A 219 1.24 21.33 0.86
CA LEU A 219 0.04 21.73 1.59
C LEU A 219 -0.89 22.63 0.73
N SER A 220 -0.29 23.53 -0.06
CA SER A 220 -1.05 24.40 -0.97
C SER A 220 -1.76 23.60 -2.06
N ALA A 221 -1.10 22.58 -2.64
CA ALA A 221 -1.72 21.69 -3.61
C ALA A 221 -2.87 20.89 -2.99
N ALA A 222 -2.69 20.39 -1.76
CA ALA A 222 -3.73 19.68 -1.01
C ALA A 222 -4.96 20.56 -0.76
N LEU A 223 -4.76 21.77 -0.24
CA LEU A 223 -5.84 22.73 -0.01
C LEU A 223 -6.55 23.10 -1.32
N LYS A 224 -5.80 23.34 -2.41
CA LYS A 224 -6.36 23.64 -3.73
C LYS A 224 -7.19 22.48 -4.28
N ALA A 225 -6.75 21.23 -4.12
CA ALA A 225 -7.51 20.08 -4.57
C ALA A 225 -8.84 19.93 -3.82
N PHE A 226 -8.85 20.24 -2.52
CA PHE A 226 -10.06 20.23 -1.69
C PHE A 226 -11.04 21.36 -2.00
N THR A 227 -10.56 22.54 -2.45
CA THR A 227 -11.43 23.68 -2.77
C THR A 227 -11.91 23.73 -4.21
N THR A 228 -11.18 23.11 -5.15
CA THR A 228 -11.53 23.13 -6.58
C THR A 228 -12.68 22.18 -6.96
N GLY A 229 -13.19 21.37 -6.03
CA GLY A 229 -14.31 20.46 -6.26
C GLY A 229 -13.96 19.19 -7.04
N LYS A 230 -12.69 18.99 -7.41
CA LYS A 230 -12.20 17.74 -8.06
C LYS A 230 -12.28 16.53 -7.14
N ILE A 231 -12.13 16.76 -5.84
CA ILE A 231 -12.34 15.78 -4.79
C ILE A 231 -13.57 16.23 -4.03
N LYS A 232 -14.62 15.42 -4.05
CA LYS A 232 -15.82 15.72 -3.28
C LYS A 232 -15.59 15.31 -1.83
N ILE A 233 -15.89 16.22 -0.93
CA ILE A 233 -15.66 16.05 0.50
C ILE A 233 -16.99 16.13 1.23
N LYS A 234 -17.27 15.14 2.07
CA LYS A 234 -18.42 15.11 2.98
C LYS A 234 -17.93 15.23 4.43
N GLY A 235 -18.71 15.90 5.28
CA GLY A 235 -18.39 16.03 6.71
C GLY A 235 -17.49 17.22 7.05
N ALA A 236 -16.78 17.12 8.17
CA ALA A 236 -16.08 18.22 8.82
C ALA A 236 -14.64 18.41 8.28
N MET A 237 -14.49 19.19 7.20
CA MET A 237 -13.18 19.51 6.58
C MET A 237 -12.14 20.01 7.60
N MET A 238 -12.55 20.83 8.57
CA MET A 238 -11.65 21.35 9.61
C MET A 238 -11.06 20.27 10.52
N LYS A 239 -11.76 19.15 10.74
CA LYS A 239 -11.19 18.01 11.48
C LYS A 239 -10.12 17.29 10.64
N GLY A 240 -10.34 17.19 9.32
CA GLY A 240 -9.35 16.65 8.38
C GLY A 240 -8.08 17.49 8.26
N ALA A 241 -8.14 18.79 8.54
CA ALA A 241 -6.95 19.64 8.50
C ALA A 241 -5.85 19.18 9.49
N ALA A 242 -6.23 18.47 10.56
CA ALA A 242 -5.29 17.96 11.56
C ALA A 242 -4.31 16.91 11.01
N ILE A 243 -4.63 16.25 9.88
CA ILE A 243 -3.75 15.25 9.25
C ILE A 243 -2.90 15.82 8.11
N LEU A 244 -3.14 17.07 7.68
CA LEU A 244 -2.39 17.71 6.61
C LEU A 244 -0.86 17.80 6.83
N PRO A 245 -0.35 17.99 8.08
CA PRO A 245 1.10 17.96 8.32
C PRO A 245 1.77 16.67 7.86
N LEU A 246 1.03 15.54 7.87
CA LEU A 246 1.54 14.25 7.42
C LEU A 246 1.93 14.27 5.94
N PHE A 247 1.21 15.01 5.09
CA PHE A 247 1.49 15.04 3.65
C PHE A 247 2.84 15.71 3.40
N THR A 248 3.10 16.83 4.09
CA THR A 248 4.38 17.53 4.02
C THR A 248 5.55 16.63 4.44
N GLU A 249 5.41 15.91 5.55
CA GLU A 249 6.46 15.03 6.03
C GLU A 249 6.65 13.79 5.14
N LEU A 250 5.57 13.20 4.64
CA LEU A 250 5.64 12.10 3.67
C LEU A 250 6.36 12.53 2.40
N GLY A 251 6.05 13.71 1.87
CA GLY A 251 6.73 14.25 0.70
C GLY A 251 8.21 14.54 0.93
N LYS A 252 8.62 14.94 2.15
CA LYS A 252 10.05 15.04 2.50
C LYS A 252 10.70 13.67 2.54
N LEU A 253 10.02 12.68 3.14
CA LEU A 253 10.54 11.34 3.33
C LEU A 253 10.79 10.64 1.98
N ILE A 254 9.88 10.77 1.02
CA ILE A 254 9.98 10.15 -0.32
C ILE A 254 11.06 10.82 -1.20
N LYS A 255 11.37 12.11 -0.95
CA LYS A 255 12.34 12.88 -1.74
C LYS A 255 13.79 12.81 -1.21
N ARG A 256 14.02 12.14 -0.08
CA ARG A 256 15.36 11.89 0.45
C ARG A 256 16.11 10.91 -0.45
#